data_AF-A0A1I0F4F6-F1
#
_entry.id   AF-A0A1I0F4F6-F1
#
_cell.length_a   1.000
_cell.length_b   1.000
_cell.length_c   1.000
_cell.angle_alpha   90.00
_cell.angle_beta   90.00
_cell.angle_gamma   90.00
#
_symmetry.space_group_name_H-M   'P 1'
#
loop_
_entity.id
_entity.type
_entity.pdbx_description
1 polymer ?
#
loop_
_entity_poly.entity_id
_entity_poly.type
_entity_poly.pdbx_seq_one_letter_code
_entity_poly.pdbx_strand_id
1 'polypeptide(L)'
;MTVHGAVGSSPSRLPGARGGGPVPLRPSFESRRELLDLLRRYALYAETARVLDERAGRCTSPHLAAVLRERAAARRRAAERVLAELLREGATVVPRRPPGPGGSARGR
;
A
#
# COMPACT_ATOMS: atom_id res chain seq x y z
N MET A 1 28.38 -24.98 47.53
CA MET A 1 27.27 -24.63 48.43
C MET A 1 27.80 -23.72 49.52
N THR A 2 27.45 -22.43 49.46
CA THR A 2 27.61 -21.45 50.53
C THR A 2 26.70 -20.28 50.20
N VAL A 3 25.85 -19.90 51.16
CA VAL A 3 24.86 -18.84 51.04
C VAL A 3 25.16 -17.78 52.10
N HIS A 4 24.92 -16.53 51.71
CA HIS A 4 24.60 -15.32 52.48
C HIS A 4 25.66 -14.49 53.23
N GLY A 5 25.56 -13.19 52.95
CA GLY A 5 26.01 -12.04 53.74
C GLY A 5 26.68 -11.00 52.83
N ALA A 6 26.33 -9.72 52.76
CA ALA A 6 25.35 -8.91 53.47
C ALA A 6 25.28 -7.53 52.78
N VAL A 7 24.11 -6.86 52.84
CA VAL A 7 23.91 -5.39 52.91
C VAL A 7 24.39 -4.56 51.69
N GLY A 8 23.59 -3.68 51.07
CA GLY A 8 22.36 -3.03 51.52
C GLY A 8 21.81 -2.10 50.45
N SER A 9 20.78 -1.35 50.86
CA SER A 9 20.31 -0.11 50.23
C SER A 9 19.52 -0.23 48.93
N SER A 10 18.24 -0.52 49.08
CA SER A 10 17.17 0.18 48.35
C SER A 10 16.30 0.86 49.40
N PRO A 11 15.95 2.15 49.24
CA PRO A 11 14.94 2.47 48.25
C PRO A 11 15.15 3.83 47.56
N SER A 12 14.92 3.89 46.25
CA SER A 12 14.42 5.11 45.62
C SER A 12 13.68 4.74 44.35
N ARG A 13 12.37 4.49 44.54
CA ARG A 13 11.39 4.54 43.45
C ARG A 13 11.33 5.98 42.98
N LEU A 14 11.92 6.27 41.82
CA LEU A 14 11.48 7.38 41.00
C LEU A 14 10.43 6.82 40.03
N PRO A 15 9.14 7.17 40.16
CA PRO A 15 8.15 6.92 39.13
C PRO A 15 8.32 8.01 38.05
N GLY A 16 9.44 7.95 37.32
CA GLY A 16 9.70 8.82 36.18
C GLY A 16 8.97 8.28 34.95
N ALA A 17 7.75 8.77 34.75
CA ALA A 17 6.98 8.77 33.49
C ALA A 17 7.19 7.56 32.56
N ARG A 18 6.26 6.61 32.65
CA ARG A 18 5.90 5.69 31.56
C ARG A 18 5.42 6.50 30.34
N GLY A 19 6.37 7.09 29.61
CA GLY A 19 6.19 7.66 28.29
C GLY A 19 6.53 6.64 27.22
N GLY A 20 6.20 5.36 27.44
CA GLY A 20 6.19 4.34 26.40
C GLY A 20 4.98 4.56 25.50
N GLY A 21 4.93 5.70 24.82
CA GLY A 21 4.03 5.87 23.69
C GLY A 21 4.28 4.70 22.72
N PRO A 22 3.24 4.13 22.09
CA PRO A 22 3.42 3.00 21.19
C PRO A 22 4.42 3.40 20.11
N VAL A 23 5.64 2.87 20.21
CA VAL A 23 6.62 2.95 19.13
C VAL A 23 5.91 2.32 17.93
N PRO A 24 5.74 3.02 16.80
CA PRO A 24 5.15 2.41 15.63
C PRO A 24 5.97 1.17 15.32
N LEU A 25 5.36 -0.01 15.51
CA LEU A 25 6.01 -1.26 15.13
C LEU A 25 6.31 -1.11 13.64
N ARG A 26 7.58 -0.90 13.30
CA ARG A 26 7.96 -0.90 11.90
C ARG A 26 7.62 -2.29 11.37
N PRO A 27 6.89 -2.40 10.25
CA PRO A 27 6.61 -3.70 9.67
C PRO A 27 7.92 -4.44 9.46
N SER A 28 7.91 -5.76 9.71
CA SER A 28 9.08 -6.59 9.48
C SER A 28 9.52 -6.47 8.02
N PHE A 29 10.77 -6.83 7.72
CA PHE A 29 11.25 -6.85 6.33
C PHE A 29 10.39 -7.76 5.44
N GLU A 30 9.87 -8.85 6.00
CA GLU A 30 8.95 -9.77 5.31
C GLU A 30 7.62 -9.09 5.00
N SER A 31 6.97 -8.45 5.99
CA SER A 31 5.72 -7.71 5.79
C SER A 31 5.89 -6.56 4.78
N ARG A 32 7.06 -5.90 4.77
CA ARG A 32 7.36 -4.86 3.78
C ARG A 32 7.48 -5.43 2.36
N ARG A 33 8.11 -6.59 2.21
CA ARG A 33 8.27 -7.25 0.90
C ARG A 33 6.91 -7.71 0.36
N GLU A 34 6.09 -8.32 1.21
CA GLU A 34 4.73 -8.74 0.88
C GLU A 34 3.87 -7.56 0.42
N LEU A 35 3.96 -6.42 1.12
CA LEU A 35 3.26 -5.18 0.73
C LEU A 35 3.72 -4.68 -0.65
N LEU A 36 5.02 -4.70 -0.93
CA LEU A 36 5.56 -4.30 -2.25
C LEU A 36 5.11 -5.26 -3.35
N ASP A 37 5.06 -6.56 -3.07
CA ASP A 37 4.58 -7.56 -4.02
C ASP A 37 3.08 -7.40 -4.31
N LEU A 38 2.28 -7.04 -3.30
CA LEU A 38 0.87 -6.65 -3.48
C LEU A 38 0.72 -5.41 -4.35
N LEU A 39 1.50 -4.35 -4.08
CA LEU A 39 1.48 -3.12 -4.89
C LEU A 39 1.87 -3.40 -6.35
N ARG A 40 2.90 -4.22 -6.57
CA ARG A 40 3.33 -4.63 -7.91
C ARG A 40 2.25 -5.42 -8.63
N ARG A 41 1.60 -6.37 -7.95
CA ARG A 41 0.47 -7.14 -8.51
C ARG A 41 -0.70 -6.25 -8.86
N TYR A 42 -1.07 -5.32 -7.97
CA TYR A 42 -2.14 -4.35 -8.21
C TYR A 42 -1.85 -3.51 -9.47
N ALA A 43 -0.67 -2.91 -9.55
CA ALA A 43 -0.27 -2.08 -10.68
C ALA A 43 -0.28 -2.87 -12.00
N LEU A 44 0.21 -4.10 -11.99
CA LEU A 44 0.18 -4.98 -13.16
C LEU A 44 -1.25 -5.25 -13.63
N TYR A 45 -2.16 -5.63 -12.73
CA TYR A 45 -3.54 -5.91 -13.11
C TYR A 45 -4.28 -4.67 -13.63
N ALA A 46 -4.10 -3.52 -12.98
CA ALA A 46 -4.70 -2.26 -13.38
C ALA A 46 -4.21 -1.81 -14.77
N GLU A 47 -2.90 -1.84 -15.01
CA GLU A 47 -2.32 -1.46 -16.29
C GLU A 47 -2.72 -2.42 -17.40
N THR A 48 -2.69 -3.73 -17.13
CA THR A 48 -3.14 -4.75 -18.11
C THR A 48 -4.60 -4.53 -18.49
N ALA A 49 -5.47 -4.23 -17.52
CA ALA A 49 -6.87 -3.95 -17.80
C ALA A 49 -7.03 -2.73 -18.73
N ARG A 50 -6.29 -1.66 -18.46
CA ARG A 50 -6.29 -0.44 -19.27
C ARG A 50 -5.83 -0.72 -20.70
N VAL A 51 -4.68 -1.38 -20.88
CA VAL A 51 -4.14 -1.70 -22.20
C VAL A 51 -5.11 -2.58 -23.01
N LEU A 52 -5.77 -3.54 -22.37
CA LEU A 52 -6.76 -4.39 -23.05
C LEU A 52 -7.99 -3.59 -23.51
N ASP A 53 -8.48 -2.66 -22.69
CA ASP A 53 -9.63 -1.82 -23.04
C ASP A 53 -9.28 -0.81 -24.16
N GLU A 54 -8.10 -0.19 -24.11
CA GLU A 54 -7.58 0.68 -25.17
C GLU A 54 -7.38 -0.08 -26.50
N ARG A 55 -6.98 -1.35 -26.44
CA ARG A 55 -6.88 -2.22 -27.63
C ARG A 55 -8.26 -2.59 -28.16
N ALA A 56 -9.22 -2.88 -27.28
CA ALA A 56 -10.59 -3.17 -27.67
C ALA A 56 -11.23 -1.99 -28.41
N GLY A 57 -10.96 -0.76 -27.96
CA GLY A 57 -11.46 0.47 -28.61
C GLY A 57 -10.90 0.73 -30.02
N ARG A 58 -9.75 0.14 -30.35
CA ARG A 58 -9.12 0.26 -31.68
C ARG A 58 -9.34 -0.96 -32.58
N CYS A 59 -10.07 -1.95 -32.10
CA CYS A 59 -10.20 -3.22 -32.81
C CYS A 59 -11.34 -3.17 -33.85
N THR A 60 -11.04 -3.55 -35.09
CA THR A 60 -12.04 -3.60 -36.17
C THR A 60 -13.02 -4.76 -36.02
N SER A 61 -12.58 -5.87 -35.41
CA SER A 61 -13.44 -7.05 -35.19
C SER A 61 -14.27 -6.89 -33.91
N PRO A 62 -15.62 -6.91 -33.99
CA PRO A 62 -16.47 -6.74 -32.81
C PRO A 62 -16.34 -7.92 -31.84
N HIS A 63 -16.13 -9.13 -32.34
CA HIS A 63 -15.93 -10.31 -31.49
C HIS A 63 -14.63 -10.22 -30.68
N LEU A 64 -13.52 -9.86 -31.32
CA LEU A 64 -12.25 -9.68 -30.63
C LEU A 64 -12.31 -8.53 -29.62
N ALA A 65 -12.98 -7.43 -29.96
CA ALA A 65 -13.21 -6.31 -29.04
C ALA A 65 -13.96 -6.76 -27.78
N ALA A 66 -15.02 -7.58 -27.92
CA ALA A 66 -15.77 -8.12 -26.79
C ALA A 66 -14.87 -8.97 -25.86
N VAL A 67 -14.09 -9.90 -26.42
CA VAL A 67 -13.16 -10.74 -25.65
C VAL A 67 -12.12 -9.90 -24.90
N LEU A 68 -11.58 -8.86 -25.54
CA LEU A 68 -10.61 -7.96 -24.89
C LEU A 68 -11.26 -7.19 -23.73
N ARG A 69 -12.49 -6.71 -23.89
CA ARG A 69 -13.25 -6.03 -22.81
C ARG A 69 -13.56 -6.96 -21.64
N GLU A 70 -13.96 -8.20 -21.92
CA GLU A 70 -14.19 -9.21 -20.87
C GLU A 70 -12.92 -9.48 -20.07
N ARG A 71 -11.78 -9.65 -20.77
CA ARG A 71 -10.48 -9.82 -20.12
C ARG A 71 -10.07 -8.60 -19.32
N ALA A 72 -10.30 -7.39 -19.84
CA ALA A 72 -10.07 -6.15 -19.10
C ALA A 72 -10.91 -6.10 -17.81
N ALA A 73 -12.19 -6.47 -17.88
CA ALA A 73 -13.07 -6.55 -16.71
C ALA A 73 -12.59 -7.58 -15.68
N ALA A 74 -12.14 -8.75 -16.13
CA ALA A 74 -11.55 -9.77 -15.25
C ALA A 74 -10.29 -9.25 -14.53
N ARG A 75 -9.45 -8.47 -15.22
CA ARG A 75 -8.24 -7.86 -14.64
C ARG A 75 -8.58 -6.74 -13.65
N ARG A 76 -9.63 -5.94 -13.90
CA ARG A 76 -10.15 -4.96 -12.93
C ARG A 76 -10.62 -5.63 -11.64
N ARG A 77 -11.44 -6.68 -11.74
CA ARG A 77 -11.86 -7.46 -10.56
C ARG A 77 -10.69 -8.06 -9.79
N ALA A 78 -9.65 -8.52 -10.49
CA ALA A 78 -8.43 -8.99 -9.84
C ALA A 78 -7.68 -7.85 -9.12
N ALA A 79 -7.54 -6.69 -9.75
CA ALA A 79 -6.94 -5.50 -9.12
C ALA A 79 -7.72 -5.05 -7.88
N GLU A 80 -9.05 -5.03 -7.93
CA GLU A 80 -9.91 -4.69 -6.80
C GLU A 80 -9.71 -5.63 -5.60
N ARG A 81 -9.57 -6.94 -5.85
CA ARG A 81 -9.25 -7.91 -4.79
C ARG A 81 -7.90 -7.63 -4.13
N VAL A 82 -6.87 -7.33 -4.93
CA VAL A 82 -5.54 -6.97 -4.40
C VAL A 82 -5.58 -5.63 -3.66
N LEU A 83 -6.35 -4.65 -4.15
CA LEU A 83 -6.54 -3.38 -3.45
C LEU A 83 -7.22 -3.57 -2.09
N ALA A 84 -8.24 -4.43 -2.03
CA ALA A 84 -8.88 -4.76 -0.75
C ALA A 84 -7.89 -5.41 0.24
N GLU A 85 -6.96 -6.23 -0.25
CA GLU A 85 -5.88 -6.81 0.56
C GLU A 85 -4.90 -5.73 1.04
N LEU A 86 -4.43 -4.85 0.13
CA LEU A 86 -3.58 -3.70 0.47
C LEU A 86 -4.19 -2.80 1.55
N LEU A 87 -5.49 -2.52 1.46
CA LEU A 87 -6.22 -1.71 2.45
C LEU A 87 -6.27 -2.38 3.82
N ARG A 88 -6.40 -3.72 3.88
CA ARG A 88 -6.35 -4.47 5.15
C ARG A 88 -4.98 -4.42 5.79
N GLU A 89 -3.92 -4.44 4.98
CA GLU A 89 -2.52 -4.28 5.42
C GLU A 89 -2.16 -2.83 5.79
N GLY A 90 -3.13 -1.90 5.74
CA GLY A 90 -2.94 -0.51 6.15
C GLY A 90 -2.36 0.41 5.08
N ALA A 91 -2.35 -0.01 3.81
CA ALA A 91 -2.04 0.91 2.72
C ALA A 91 -3.11 2.01 2.62
N THR A 92 -2.67 3.25 2.37
CA THR A 92 -3.59 4.38 2.17
C THR A 92 -3.73 4.69 0.68
N VAL A 93 -4.97 4.94 0.24
CA VAL A 93 -5.23 5.43 -1.11
C VAL A 93 -5.02 6.93 -1.12
N VAL A 94 -3.95 7.38 -1.77
CA VAL A 94 -3.70 8.80 -2.00
C VAL A 94 -4.40 9.20 -3.29
N PRO A 95 -5.43 10.06 -3.24
CA PRO A 95 -6.03 10.59 -4.47
C PRO A 95 -4.96 11.34 -5.26
N ARG A 96 -4.86 11.06 -6.57
CA ARG A 96 -3.94 11.82 -7.43
C ARG A 96 -4.39 13.28 -7.43
N ARG A 97 -3.52 14.18 -6.98
CA ARG A 97 -3.75 15.63 -7.12
C ARG A 97 -3.94 15.92 -8.61
N PRO A 98 -5.04 16.54 -9.04
CA PRO A 98 -5.19 16.95 -10.43
C PRO A 98 -4.03 17.89 -10.78
N PRO A 99 -3.51 17.85 -12.02
CA PRO A 99 -2.52 18.82 -12.45
C PRO A 99 -3.13 20.21 -12.22
N GLY A 100 -2.52 21.01 -11.36
CA GLY A 100 -2.98 22.36 -11.09
C GLY A 100 -3.03 23.13 -12.41
N PRO A 101 -4.00 24.04 -12.61
CA PRO A 101 -4.01 24.89 -13.80
C PRO A 101 -2.67 25.61 -13.84
N GLY A 102 -1.82 25.21 -14.79
CA GLY A 102 -0.53 25.84 -15.01
C GLY A 102 -0.79 27.31 -15.23
N GLY A 103 -0.31 28.15 -14.30
CA GLY A 103 -0.37 29.59 -14.41
C GLY A 103 0.47 30.06 -15.60
N SER A 104 -0.09 30.00 -16.79
CA SER A 104 0.35 30.78 -17.95
C SER A 104 -0.46 32.07 -17.98
N ALA A 105 -0.19 32.92 -16.98
CA ALA A 105 -0.66 34.29 -16.93
C ALA A 105 0.52 35.17 -16.48
N ARG A 106 1.55 35.25 -17.32
CA ARG A 106 2.46 36.38 -17.45
C ARG A 106 2.75 36.46 -18.95
N GLY A 107 2.25 37.41 -19.72
CA GLY A 107 2.16 38.83 -19.41
C GLY A 107 3.46 39.50 -19.84
N ARG A 108 3.63 39.67 -21.16
CA ARG A 108 4.18 40.84 -21.88
C ARG A 108 4.43 40.47 -23.33
#